data_AF-R1G402-F1
#
_entry.id   AF-R1G402-F1
#
_cell.length_a   1.000
_cell.length_b   1.000
_cell.length_c   1.000
_cell.angle_alpha   90.00
_cell.angle_beta   90.00
_cell.angle_gamma   90.00
#
_symmetry.space_group_name_H-M   'P 1'
#
loop_
_entity.id
_entity.type
_entity.pdbx_description
1 polymer ?
#
loop_
_entity_poly.entity_id
_entity_poly.type
_entity_poly.pdbx_seq_one_letter_code
_entity_poly.pdbx_strand_id
1 'polypeptide(L)'
;MSTPPPSILLLGAGELGTSILAALSAHPSLTSTRLTILLRPSTLASPTALPRLTHLRSLAAPPTPLSFVPLDLAAPTARADLAALIRDDAYDAVIACTGFAASGANEDGTQALVAAAVLAARAEGARVRAFVPWQFGVDYDVVGAEAAGGLMAEQRGITTVGVEEWLRKKLNV
;
A
#
# COMPACT_ATOMS: atom_id res chain seq x y z
N MET A 1 -24.05 8.96 1.06
CA MET A 1 -22.75 9.15 1.74
C MET A 1 -22.09 7.78 1.83
N SER A 2 -20.87 7.59 1.32
CA SER A 2 -20.20 6.29 1.39
C SER A 2 -19.76 6.00 2.82
N THR A 3 -20.06 4.79 3.32
CA THR A 3 -19.60 4.36 4.65
C THR A 3 -18.07 4.28 4.68
N PRO A 4 -17.40 4.86 5.71
CA PRO A 4 -15.95 4.79 5.85
C PRO A 4 -15.46 3.33 5.87
N PRO A 5 -14.25 3.02 5.39
CA PRO A 5 -13.69 1.67 5.43
C PRO A 5 -13.46 1.22 6.88
N PRO A 6 -14.04 0.08 7.32
CA PRO A 6 -13.75 -0.50 8.63
C PRO A 6 -12.28 -0.86 8.86
N SER A 7 -11.54 -1.23 7.81
CA SER A 7 -10.11 -1.53 7.92
C SER A 7 -9.26 -1.04 6.77
N ILE A 8 -8.12 -0.41 7.09
CA ILE A 8 -7.15 0.11 6.12
C ILE A 8 -5.77 -0.52 6.36
N LEU A 9 -5.17 -1.05 5.30
CA LEU A 9 -3.77 -1.46 5.23
C LEU A 9 -2.92 -0.38 4.55
N LEU A 10 -1.96 0.19 5.27
CA LEU A 10 -0.92 1.07 4.73
C LEU A 10 0.34 0.28 4.42
N LEU A 11 0.84 0.39 3.18
CA LEU A 11 2.08 -0.27 2.78
C LEU A 11 3.26 0.69 2.95
N GLY A 12 4.00 0.53 4.05
CA GLY A 12 5.13 1.36 4.40
C GLY A 12 4.77 2.57 5.27
N ALA A 13 5.70 2.93 6.14
CA ALA A 13 5.61 4.12 6.99
C ALA A 13 6.89 4.96 6.88
N GLY A 14 7.29 5.31 5.65
CA GLY A 14 8.26 6.40 5.39
C GLY A 14 7.65 7.78 5.72
N GLU A 15 8.20 8.85 5.17
CA GLU A 15 7.65 10.22 5.38
C GLU A 15 6.19 10.34 4.92
N LEU A 16 5.90 9.86 3.70
CA LEU A 16 4.55 9.82 3.15
C LEU A 16 3.60 8.98 4.00
N GLY A 17 3.97 7.73 4.32
CA GLY A 17 3.12 6.83 5.10
C GLY A 17 2.86 7.34 6.52
N THR A 18 3.84 8.01 7.14
CA THR A 18 3.68 8.65 8.45
C THR A 18 2.70 9.82 8.38
N SER A 19 2.80 10.64 7.33
CA SER A 19 1.88 11.77 7.11
C SER A 19 0.46 11.31 6.83
N ILE A 20 0.28 10.26 6.02
CA ILE A 20 -1.02 9.65 5.75
C ILE A 20 -1.59 9.03 7.03
N LEU A 21 -0.79 8.32 7.83
CA LEU A 21 -1.24 7.78 9.12
C LEU A 21 -1.79 8.88 10.03
N ALA A 22 -1.08 9.99 10.16
CA ALA A 22 -1.50 11.12 10.98
C ALA A 22 -2.84 11.70 10.46
N ALA A 23 -2.98 11.89 9.15
CA ALA A 23 -4.21 12.38 8.54
C ALA A 23 -5.39 11.42 8.74
N LEU A 24 -5.20 10.11 8.53
CA LEU A 24 -6.23 9.10 8.74
C LEU A 24 -6.67 9.04 10.21
N SER A 25 -5.72 9.12 11.12
CA SER A 25 -5.98 9.04 12.56
C SER A 25 -6.71 10.26 13.10
N ALA A 26 -6.49 11.44 12.52
CA ALA A 26 -7.18 12.68 12.87
C ALA A 26 -8.55 12.83 12.18
N HIS A 27 -8.90 11.97 11.21
CA HIS A 27 -10.11 12.14 10.42
C HIS A 27 -11.37 11.72 11.22
N PRO A 28 -12.36 12.60 11.41
CA PRO A 28 -13.49 12.36 12.31
C PRO A 28 -14.37 11.17 11.89
N SER A 29 -14.41 10.84 10.60
CA SER A 29 -15.17 9.68 10.11
C SER A 29 -14.44 8.34 10.22
N LEU A 30 -13.16 8.33 10.63
CA LEU A 30 -12.32 7.13 10.68
C LEU A 30 -11.98 6.69 12.12
N THR A 31 -12.64 7.27 13.12
CA THR A 31 -12.39 6.98 14.54
C THR A 31 -12.59 5.52 14.93
N SER A 32 -13.43 4.77 14.19
CA SER A 32 -13.64 3.33 14.40
C SER A 32 -12.92 2.46 13.37
N THR A 33 -12.11 3.04 12.49
CA THR A 33 -11.39 2.31 11.46
C THR A 33 -10.13 1.67 12.04
N ARG A 34 -9.97 0.37 11.82
CA ARG A 34 -8.72 -0.33 12.15
C ARG A 34 -7.63 0.06 11.16
N LEU A 35 -6.54 0.63 11.68
CA LEU A 35 -5.36 0.96 10.90
C LEU A 35 -4.31 -0.12 11.07
N THR A 36 -3.70 -0.56 9.97
CA THR A 36 -2.59 -1.51 10.00
C THR A 36 -1.50 -1.05 9.06
N ILE A 37 -0.25 -1.11 9.49
CA ILE A 37 0.90 -0.73 8.67
C ILE A 37 1.74 -1.98 8.40
N LEU A 38 1.98 -2.24 7.12
CA LEU A 38 2.93 -3.23 6.65
C LEU A 38 4.34 -2.65 6.72
N LEU A 39 5.22 -3.32 7.46
CA LEU A 39 6.63 -2.97 7.62
C LEU A 39 7.50 -4.19 7.29
N ARG A 40 8.76 -3.94 6.90
CA ARG A 40 9.71 -5.03 6.70
C ARG A 40 9.91 -5.81 8.01
N PRO A 41 10.02 -7.16 7.97
CA PRO A 41 10.27 -7.95 9.17
C PRO A 41 11.47 -7.48 9.97
N SER A 42 12.55 -7.06 9.29
CA SER A 42 13.75 -6.49 9.91
C SER A 42 13.50 -5.20 10.68
N THR A 43 12.52 -4.38 10.27
CA THR A 43 12.13 -3.17 11.00
C THR A 43 11.45 -3.53 12.31
N LEU A 44 10.59 -4.55 12.31
CA LEU A 44 9.85 -4.97 13.51
C LEU A 44 10.73 -5.76 14.49
N ALA A 45 11.72 -6.50 13.99
CA ALA A 45 12.67 -7.25 14.81
C ALA A 45 13.81 -6.37 15.38
N SER A 46 14.04 -5.17 14.83
CA SER A 46 15.16 -4.33 15.25
C SER A 46 14.87 -3.59 16.57
N PRO A 47 15.72 -3.73 17.61
CA PRO A 47 15.59 -2.94 18.84
C PRO A 47 15.69 -1.44 18.60
N THR A 48 16.44 -1.00 17.58
CA THR A 48 16.61 0.42 17.25
C THR A 48 15.37 1.04 16.59
N ALA A 49 14.41 0.22 16.16
CA ALA A 49 13.15 0.70 15.60
C ALA A 49 12.11 1.07 16.67
N LEU A 50 12.32 0.71 17.94
CA LEU A 50 11.35 0.93 19.01
C LEU A 50 10.88 2.40 19.16
N PRO A 51 11.77 3.42 19.10
CA PRO A 51 11.34 4.82 19.13
C PRO A 51 10.43 5.17 17.95
N ARG A 52 10.73 4.64 16.75
CA ARG A 52 9.92 4.87 15.54
C ARG A 52 8.54 4.22 15.65
N LEU A 53 8.47 2.96 16.10
CA LEU A 53 7.20 2.25 16.28
C LEU A 53 6.33 2.91 17.36
N THR A 54 6.97 3.40 18.43
CA THR A 54 6.30 4.18 19.48
C THR A 54 5.73 5.48 18.92
N HIS A 55 6.51 6.19 18.10
CA HIS A 55 6.03 7.40 17.44
C HIS A 55 4.82 7.11 16.52
N LEU A 56 4.88 6.09 15.68
CA LEU A 56 3.73 5.72 14.82
C LEU A 56 2.48 5.40 15.64
N ARG A 57 2.62 4.67 16.76
CA ARG A 57 1.50 4.43 17.69
C ARG A 57 0.96 5.71 18.30
N SER A 58 1.83 6.67 18.64
CA SER A 58 1.39 7.95 19.20
C SER A 58 0.55 8.80 18.24
N LEU A 59 0.73 8.62 16.92
CA LEU A 59 -0.07 9.30 15.90
C LEU A 59 -1.49 8.72 15.77
N ALA A 60 -1.66 7.43 16.06
CA ALA A 60 -2.94 6.74 16.06
C ALA A 60 -3.50 6.66 17.49
N ALA A 61 -3.91 7.81 18.02
CA ALA A 61 -4.47 7.91 19.36
C ALA A 61 -5.80 7.12 19.48
N PRO A 62 -6.14 6.61 20.68
CA PRO A 62 -7.44 5.99 20.93
C PRO A 62 -8.60 6.90 20.49
N PRO A 63 -9.68 6.35 19.89
CA PRO A 63 -10.05 4.93 19.85
C PRO A 63 -9.52 4.13 18.63
N THR A 64 -8.68 4.72 17.78
CA THR A 64 -8.24 4.11 16.51
C THR A 64 -7.12 3.07 16.76
N PRO A 65 -7.38 1.75 16.63
CA PRO A 65 -6.34 0.76 16.88
C PRO A 65 -5.32 0.74 15.74
N LEU A 66 -4.03 0.84 16.08
CA LEU A 66 -2.91 0.66 15.15
C LEU A 66 -2.18 -0.67 15.39
N SER A 67 -2.14 -1.49 14.34
CA SER A 67 -1.35 -2.71 14.29
C SER A 67 -0.21 -2.61 13.29
N PHE A 68 0.80 -3.47 13.45
CA PHE A 68 1.88 -3.64 12.48
C PHE A 68 1.88 -5.09 11.98
N VAL A 69 2.13 -5.27 10.69
CA VAL A 69 2.27 -6.60 10.07
C VAL A 69 3.61 -6.72 9.34
N PRO A 70 4.36 -7.81 9.55
CA PRO A 70 5.63 -8.04 8.87
C PRO A 70 5.41 -8.58 7.45
N LEU A 71 5.95 -7.90 6.44
CA LEU A 71 6.08 -8.45 5.09
C LEU A 71 7.17 -7.69 4.32
N ASP A 72 8.01 -8.42 3.57
CA ASP A 72 9.01 -7.81 2.70
C ASP A 72 8.52 -7.83 1.26
N LEU A 73 8.27 -6.64 0.69
CA LEU A 73 7.80 -6.50 -0.69
C LEU A 73 8.89 -6.80 -1.73
N ALA A 74 10.14 -6.98 -1.31
CA ALA A 74 11.25 -7.42 -2.16
C ALA A 74 11.45 -8.95 -2.15
N ALA A 75 10.68 -9.70 -1.36
CA ALA A 75 10.78 -11.15 -1.34
C ALA A 75 10.17 -11.77 -2.61
N PRO A 76 10.69 -12.91 -3.12
CA PRO A 76 10.12 -13.59 -4.28
C PRO A 76 8.64 -13.98 -4.12
N THR A 77 8.20 -14.21 -2.88
CA THR A 77 6.83 -14.59 -2.53
C THR A 77 5.91 -13.39 -2.27
N ALA A 78 6.43 -12.16 -2.30
CA ALA A 78 5.75 -10.96 -1.82
C ALA A 78 4.36 -10.74 -2.44
N ARG A 79 4.17 -11.07 -3.72
CA ARG A 79 2.87 -10.96 -4.39
C ARG A 79 1.82 -11.88 -3.74
N ALA A 80 2.16 -13.15 -3.57
CA ALA A 80 1.26 -14.15 -3.01
C ALA A 80 1.00 -13.88 -1.52
N ASP A 81 2.06 -13.54 -0.78
CA ASP A 81 1.98 -13.25 0.65
C ASP A 81 1.13 -12.00 0.92
N LEU A 82 1.28 -10.95 0.10
CA LEU A 82 0.46 -9.75 0.22
C LEU A 82 -1.01 -10.02 -0.13
N ALA A 83 -1.27 -10.82 -1.18
CA ALA A 83 -2.64 -11.18 -1.54
C ALA A 83 -3.33 -11.98 -0.42
N ALA A 84 -2.62 -12.96 0.16
CA ALA A 84 -3.10 -13.74 1.29
C ALA A 84 -3.36 -12.85 2.50
N LEU A 85 -2.40 -12.00 2.89
CA LEU A 85 -2.56 -11.02 3.98
C LEU A 85 -3.80 -10.13 3.78
N ILE A 86 -3.98 -9.60 2.56
CA ILE A 86 -5.11 -8.71 2.25
C ILE A 86 -6.46 -9.43 2.48
N ARG A 87 -6.55 -10.68 2.02
CA ARG A 87 -7.75 -11.51 2.09
C ARG A 87 -8.01 -11.99 3.51
N ASP A 88 -7.00 -12.57 4.16
CA ASP A 88 -7.12 -13.31 5.42
C ASP A 88 -7.44 -12.37 6.59
N ASP A 89 -6.84 -11.16 6.60
CA ASP A 89 -7.15 -10.12 7.58
C ASP A 89 -8.35 -9.23 7.18
N ALA A 90 -9.02 -9.54 6.06
CA ALA A 90 -10.24 -8.89 5.59
C ALA A 90 -10.16 -7.35 5.51
N TYR A 91 -9.15 -6.80 4.85
CA TYR A 91 -9.00 -5.35 4.66
C TYR A 91 -10.04 -4.79 3.66
N ASP A 92 -10.54 -3.57 3.94
CA ASP A 92 -11.47 -2.84 3.07
C ASP A 92 -10.77 -1.87 2.13
N ALA A 93 -9.62 -1.33 2.56
CA ALA A 93 -8.83 -0.43 1.76
C ALA A 93 -7.33 -0.73 1.90
N VAL A 94 -6.61 -0.53 0.79
CA VAL A 94 -5.15 -0.67 0.73
C VAL A 94 -4.56 0.64 0.19
N ILE A 95 -3.57 1.20 0.87
CA ILE A 95 -2.90 2.45 0.48
C ILE A 95 -1.40 2.19 0.36
N ALA A 96 -0.86 2.35 -0.84
CA ALA A 96 0.55 2.14 -1.12
C ALA A 96 1.39 3.40 -0.82
N CYS A 97 2.21 3.34 0.23
CA CYS A 97 3.10 4.41 0.68
C CYS A 97 4.59 4.02 0.58
N THR A 98 4.90 3.09 -0.34
CA THR A 98 6.20 2.42 -0.45
C THR A 98 7.32 3.32 -0.97
N GLY A 99 6.98 4.42 -1.62
CA GLY A 99 7.96 5.36 -2.18
C GLY A 99 8.62 4.84 -3.46
N PHE A 100 9.42 5.71 -4.08
CA PHE A 100 10.14 5.39 -5.31
C PHE A 100 11.28 4.38 -5.10
N ALA A 101 11.92 4.39 -3.92
CA ALA A 101 13.06 3.49 -3.63
C ALA A 101 12.69 2.00 -3.62
N ALA A 102 11.39 1.67 -3.60
CA ALA A 102 10.92 0.29 -3.78
C ALA A 102 10.65 -0.06 -5.25
N SER A 103 10.40 0.93 -6.12
CA SER A 103 10.24 0.72 -7.56
C SER A 103 11.57 0.21 -8.15
N GLY A 104 11.54 -0.96 -8.80
CA GLY A 104 12.72 -1.63 -9.37
C GLY A 104 13.41 -2.67 -8.48
N ALA A 105 12.93 -2.91 -7.24
CA ALA A 105 13.46 -3.99 -6.40
C ALA A 105 13.12 -5.40 -6.90
N ASN A 106 12.11 -5.52 -7.77
CA ASN A 106 11.62 -6.76 -8.36
C ASN A 106 11.58 -6.60 -9.89
N GLU A 107 11.63 -7.72 -10.64
CA GLU A 107 11.62 -7.73 -12.12
C GLU A 107 10.46 -6.91 -12.73
N ASP A 108 9.29 -6.92 -12.08
CA ASP A 108 8.09 -6.19 -12.52
C ASP A 108 7.90 -4.81 -11.83
N GLY A 109 8.68 -4.48 -10.80
CA GLY A 109 8.50 -3.30 -9.95
C GLY A 109 7.54 -3.50 -8.77
N THR A 110 7.70 -2.69 -7.71
CA THR A 110 6.92 -2.83 -6.46
C THR A 110 5.48 -2.38 -6.61
N GLN A 111 5.19 -1.31 -7.35
CA GLN A 111 3.81 -0.88 -7.57
C GLN A 111 3.05 -1.95 -8.36
N ALA A 112 3.66 -2.51 -9.40
CA ALA A 112 3.05 -3.55 -10.22
C ALA A 112 2.71 -4.79 -9.37
N LEU A 113 3.66 -5.21 -8.55
CA LEU A 113 3.49 -6.30 -7.58
C LEU A 113 2.31 -6.04 -6.64
N VAL A 114 2.27 -4.85 -6.01
CA VAL A 114 1.21 -4.48 -5.06
C VAL A 114 -0.15 -4.48 -5.76
N ALA A 115 -0.24 -3.86 -6.93
CA ALA A 115 -1.48 -3.79 -7.70
C ALA A 115 -1.97 -5.20 -8.08
N ALA A 116 -1.06 -6.06 -8.53
CA ALA A 116 -1.38 -7.44 -8.88
C ALA A 116 -1.81 -8.28 -7.67
N ALA A 117 -1.20 -8.05 -6.49
CA ALA A 117 -1.60 -8.72 -5.24
C ALA A 117 -3.00 -8.29 -4.79
N VAL A 118 -3.32 -6.99 -4.86
CA VAL A 118 -4.65 -6.47 -4.55
C VAL A 118 -5.71 -7.06 -5.49
N LEU A 119 -5.44 -7.11 -6.80
CA LEU A 119 -6.36 -7.73 -7.75
C LEU A 119 -6.56 -9.22 -7.49
N ALA A 120 -5.49 -9.97 -7.24
CA ALA A 120 -5.56 -11.39 -6.93
C ALA A 120 -6.42 -11.63 -5.67
N ALA A 121 -6.16 -10.87 -4.60
CA ALA A 121 -6.96 -10.95 -3.37
C ALA A 121 -8.45 -10.68 -3.63
N ARG A 122 -8.78 -9.66 -4.45
CA ARG A 122 -10.18 -9.36 -4.81
C ARG A 122 -10.83 -10.46 -5.63
N ALA A 123 -10.12 -11.02 -6.61
CA ALA A 123 -10.60 -12.16 -7.40
C ALA A 123 -10.88 -13.39 -6.51
N GLU A 124 -10.13 -13.53 -5.42
CA GLU A 124 -10.28 -14.57 -4.41
C GLU A 124 -11.23 -14.20 -3.25
N GLY A 125 -12.02 -13.13 -3.39
CA GLY A 125 -13.09 -12.77 -2.46
C GLY A 125 -12.72 -11.80 -1.33
N ALA A 126 -11.56 -11.14 -1.39
CA ALA A 126 -11.20 -10.08 -0.45
C ALA A 126 -12.17 -8.89 -0.53
N ARG A 127 -12.37 -8.21 0.60
CA ARG A 127 -13.35 -7.11 0.76
C ARG A 127 -12.84 -5.75 0.29
N VAL A 128 -11.72 -5.71 -0.42
CA VAL A 128 -11.09 -4.45 -0.83
C VAL A 128 -12.03 -3.68 -1.77
N ARG A 129 -12.52 -2.55 -1.28
CA ARG A 129 -13.37 -1.60 -2.01
C ARG A 129 -12.58 -0.44 -2.58
N ALA A 130 -11.43 -0.13 -1.99
CA ALA A 130 -10.57 0.97 -2.40
C ALA A 130 -9.09 0.56 -2.39
N PHE A 131 -8.40 0.86 -3.48
CA PHE A 131 -6.94 0.77 -3.56
C PHE A 131 -6.39 2.12 -4.01
N VAL A 132 -5.47 2.66 -3.23
CA VAL A 132 -4.75 3.90 -3.55
C VAL A 132 -3.31 3.52 -3.87
N PRO A 133 -2.91 3.47 -5.16
CA PRO A 133 -1.52 3.23 -5.53
C PRO A 133 -0.63 4.40 -5.14
N TRP A 134 0.69 4.22 -5.18
CA TRP A 134 1.63 5.30 -4.91
C TRP A 134 1.67 6.27 -6.09
N GLN A 135 0.79 7.28 -6.05
CA GLN A 135 0.57 8.28 -7.10
C GLN A 135 0.60 9.71 -6.54
N PHE A 136 1.25 9.93 -5.40
CA PHE A 136 1.20 11.18 -4.61
C PHE A 136 2.10 12.30 -5.17
N GLY A 137 2.33 12.32 -6.48
CA GLY A 137 3.25 13.25 -7.14
C GLY A 137 2.56 13.96 -8.29
N VAL A 138 3.13 13.80 -9.48
CA VAL A 138 2.62 14.36 -10.73
C VAL A 138 1.39 13.60 -11.23
N ASP A 139 0.64 14.22 -12.14
CA ASP A 139 -0.34 13.48 -12.93
C ASP A 139 0.38 12.62 -13.97
N TYR A 140 0.58 11.35 -13.64
CA TYR A 140 1.33 10.42 -14.50
C TYR A 140 0.64 10.16 -15.83
N ASP A 141 -0.68 10.34 -15.93
CA ASP A 141 -1.39 10.25 -17.21
C ASP A 141 -0.96 11.37 -18.18
N VAL A 142 -0.59 12.53 -17.64
CA VAL A 142 -0.11 13.70 -18.40
C VAL A 142 1.37 13.58 -18.74
N VAL A 143 2.22 13.16 -17.80
CA VAL A 143 3.68 13.13 -18.03
C VAL A 143 4.09 12.00 -18.99
N GLY A 144 3.34 10.90 -18.99
CA GLY A 144 3.56 9.77 -19.89
C GLY A 144 4.66 8.81 -19.43
N ALA A 145 4.75 7.65 -20.10
CA ALA A 145 5.63 6.55 -19.69
C ALA A 145 7.13 6.86 -19.87
N GLU A 146 7.49 7.67 -20.87
CA GLU A 146 8.89 8.05 -21.16
C GLU A 146 9.43 9.14 -20.23
N ALA A 147 8.58 9.70 -19.36
CA ALA A 147 8.97 10.76 -18.44
C ALA A 147 10.14 10.33 -17.54
N ALA A 148 11.05 11.28 -17.31
CA ALA A 148 12.30 11.05 -16.58
C ALA A 148 13.10 9.84 -17.11
N GLY A 149 13.09 9.62 -18.44
CA GLY A 149 13.84 8.53 -19.08
C GLY A 149 13.24 7.15 -18.84
N GLY A 150 11.91 7.06 -18.73
CA GLY A 150 11.19 5.80 -18.48
C GLY A 150 10.98 5.47 -17.00
N LEU A 151 11.51 6.30 -16.09
CA LEU A 151 11.45 6.10 -14.64
C LEU A 151 9.99 6.04 -14.12
N MET A 152 9.08 6.74 -14.80
CA MET A 152 7.67 6.84 -14.41
C MET A 152 6.74 5.83 -15.11
N ALA A 153 7.29 4.92 -15.91
CA ALA A 153 6.51 3.97 -16.69
C ALA A 153 5.62 3.05 -15.83
N GLU A 154 6.12 2.65 -14.66
CA GLU A 154 5.38 1.82 -13.70
C GLU A 154 4.15 2.58 -13.17
N GLN A 155 4.34 3.82 -12.72
CA GLN A 155 3.28 4.65 -12.18
C GLN A 155 2.25 4.99 -13.25
N ARG A 156 2.68 5.27 -14.49
CA ARG A 156 1.75 5.47 -15.62
C ARG A 156 0.85 4.25 -15.86
N GLY A 157 1.36 3.05 -15.64
CA GLY A 157 0.61 1.82 -15.83
C GLY A 157 -0.45 1.56 -14.76
N ILE A 158 -0.23 2.08 -13.56
CA ILE A 158 -1.03 1.75 -12.38
C ILE A 158 -1.88 2.96 -12.01
N THR A 159 -2.83 3.25 -12.89
CA THR A 159 -3.82 4.31 -12.69
C THR A 159 -5.09 3.72 -12.11
N THR A 160 -5.83 4.50 -11.33
CA THR A 160 -7.07 4.07 -10.66
C THR A 160 -8.13 3.51 -11.63
N VAL A 161 -8.03 3.84 -12.92
CA VAL A 161 -8.96 3.43 -13.99
C VAL A 161 -8.43 2.22 -14.79
N GLY A 162 -7.12 1.94 -14.77
CA GLY A 162 -6.48 1.03 -15.73
C GLY A 162 -5.73 -0.17 -15.16
N VAL A 163 -5.70 -0.37 -13.84
CA VAL A 163 -4.88 -1.42 -13.20
C VAL A 163 -5.11 -2.82 -13.81
N GLU A 164 -6.36 -3.22 -14.04
CA GLU A 164 -6.67 -4.53 -14.62
C GLU A 164 -6.20 -4.65 -16.08
N GLU A 165 -6.49 -3.65 -16.91
CA GLU A 165 -6.13 -3.68 -18.34
C GLU A 165 -4.61 -3.61 -18.53
N TRP A 166 -3.92 -2.84 -17.71
CA TRP A 166 -2.47 -2.74 -17.72
C TRP A 166 -1.82 -4.06 -17.29
N LEU A 167 -2.29 -4.67 -16.20
CA LEU A 167 -1.75 -5.95 -15.74
C LEU A 167 -1.94 -7.07 -16.76
N ARG A 168 -3.09 -7.13 -17.46
CA ARG A 168 -3.30 -8.08 -18.57
C ARG A 168 -2.27 -7.90 -19.69
N LYS A 169 -2.02 -6.65 -20.11
CA LYS A 169 -1.06 -6.31 -21.17
C LYS A 169 0.40 -6.58 -20.78
N LYS A 170 0.77 -6.33 -19.52
CA LYS A 170 2.16 -6.43 -19.03
C LYS A 170 2.54 -7.83 -18.56
N LEU A 171 1.61 -8.56 -17.93
CA LEU A 171 1.86 -9.87 -17.34
C LEU A 171 1.37 -11.04 -18.20
N ASN A 172 0.81 -10.77 -19.39
CA ASN A 172 0.31 -11.77 -20.34
C ASN A 172 -0.68 -12.78 -19.71
N VAL A 173 -1.60 -12.26 -18.88
CA VAL A 173 -2.69 -12.97 -18.20
C VAL A 173 -4.04 -12.42 -18.60
#